data_AF-D2IFM7-F1
#
_entry.id   AF-D2IFM7-F1
#
_cell.length_a   1.000
_cell.length_b   1.000
_cell.length_c   1.000
_cell.angle_alpha   90.00
_cell.angle_beta   90.00
_cell.angle_gamma   90.00
#
_symmetry.space_group_name_H-M   'P 1'
#
loop_
_entity.id
_entity.type
_entity.pdbx_description
1 polymer ?
#
loop_
_entity_poly.entity_id
_entity_poly.type
_entity_poly.pdbx_seq_one_letter_code
_entity_poly.pdbx_strand_id
1 'polypeptide(L)'
;SVYLVAKILGIDCEWKVFNLFKKEQMNPEFLAINPLHCVPTLVESDGFTLWESRVICSYLIESRDPDSALYPKDLKKRAIIDRCLHFDLGTLYRALADVVYDILFFGKPNLTKLPRLEEVLQLMEDGFAKIDSDYLAGGDGPT
;
A
#
# COMPACT_ATOMS: atom_id res chain seq x y z
N SER A 1 -2.12 -4.38 -1.53
CA SER A 1 -0.67 -4.43 -1.84
C SER A 1 -0.02 -5.66 -1.20
N VAL A 2 0.08 -5.75 0.13
CA VAL A 2 0.81 -6.84 0.84
C VAL A 2 0.42 -8.26 0.37
N TYR A 3 -0.87 -8.56 0.26
CA TYR A 3 -1.34 -9.87 -0.23
C TYR A 3 -0.79 -10.23 -1.62
N LEU A 4 -0.75 -9.27 -2.55
CA LEU A 4 -0.25 -9.48 -3.90
C LEU A 4 1.26 -9.74 -3.89
N VAL A 5 2.01 -8.96 -3.10
CA VAL A 5 3.47 -9.15 -2.96
C VAL A 5 3.78 -10.52 -2.37
N ALA A 6 3.10 -10.92 -1.29
CA ALA A 6 3.27 -12.25 -0.70
C ALA A 6 2.98 -13.36 -1.72
N LYS A 7 1.94 -13.21 -2.55
CA LYS A 7 1.62 -14.16 -3.62
C LYS A 7 2.69 -14.22 -4.71
N ILE A 8 3.19 -13.07 -5.17
CA ILE A 8 4.25 -13.00 -6.19
C ILE A 8 5.52 -13.69 -5.69
N LEU A 9 5.87 -13.49 -4.42
CA LEU A 9 7.05 -14.07 -3.78
C LEU A 9 6.84 -15.52 -3.32
N GLY A 10 5.64 -16.10 -3.49
CA GLY A 10 5.33 -17.46 -3.05
C GLY A 10 5.39 -17.65 -1.53
N ILE A 11 5.20 -16.58 -0.75
CA ILE A 11 5.20 -16.63 0.72
C ILE A 11 3.86 -17.22 1.20
N ASP A 12 3.94 -18.31 1.97
CA ASP A 12 2.79 -18.82 2.68
C ASP A 12 2.58 -18.01 3.97
N CYS A 13 1.41 -17.40 4.11
CA CYS A 13 1.08 -16.53 5.24
C CYS A 13 -0.19 -17.04 5.93
N GLU A 14 -0.19 -17.02 7.26
CA GLU A 14 -1.42 -17.14 8.03
C GLU A 14 -2.21 -15.81 7.94
N TRP A 15 -3.30 -15.80 7.18
CA TRP A 15 -4.13 -14.61 7.01
C TRP A 15 -5.19 -14.49 8.11
N LYS A 16 -4.97 -13.58 9.06
CA LYS A 16 -5.98 -13.20 10.05
C LYS A 16 -6.82 -12.02 9.55
N VAL A 17 -8.08 -12.27 9.24
CA VAL A 17 -9.03 -11.25 8.77
C VAL A 17 -9.67 -10.56 9.97
N PHE A 18 -9.59 -9.22 10.00
CA PHE A 18 -10.17 -8.39 11.04
C PHE A 18 -11.42 -7.66 10.53
N ASN A 19 -12.51 -7.74 11.29
CA ASN A 19 -13.69 -6.92 11.06
C ASN A 19 -13.53 -5.55 11.74
N LEU A 20 -13.19 -4.56 10.90
CA LEU A 20 -12.94 -3.20 11.38
C LEU A 20 -14.19 -2.48 11.90
N PHE A 21 -15.39 -2.86 11.44
CA PHE A 21 -16.66 -2.32 11.93
C PHE A 21 -16.98 -2.82 13.34
N LYS A 22 -16.56 -4.04 13.67
CA LYS A 22 -16.64 -4.61 15.02
C LYS A 22 -15.48 -4.17 15.91
N LYS A 23 -14.56 -3.35 15.40
CA LYS A 23 -13.37 -2.87 16.12
C LYS A 23 -12.47 -3.99 16.64
N GLU A 24 -12.37 -5.11 15.92
CA GLU A 24 -11.51 -6.24 16.35
C GLU A 24 -10.04 -5.83 16.51
N GLN A 25 -9.59 -4.81 15.77
CA GLN A 25 -8.24 -4.21 15.87
C GLN A 25 -8.01 -3.41 17.16
N MET A 26 -9.05 -3.22 17.98
CA MET A 26 -8.96 -2.55 19.27
C MET A 26 -8.83 -3.54 20.44
N ASN A 27 -8.85 -4.85 20.15
CA ASN A 27 -8.72 -5.86 21.20
C ASN A 27 -7.32 -5.80 21.84
N PRO A 28 -7.19 -6.02 23.16
CA PRO A 28 -5.91 -5.93 23.86
C PRO A 28 -4.80 -6.79 23.26
N GLU A 29 -5.15 -7.99 22.77
CA GLU A 29 -4.20 -8.91 22.13
C GLU A 29 -3.58 -8.30 20.86
N PHE A 30 -4.36 -7.60 20.04
CA PHE A 30 -3.84 -6.94 18.82
C PHE A 30 -3.10 -5.65 19.17
N LEU A 31 -3.57 -4.89 20.16
CA LEU A 31 -2.88 -3.68 20.63
C LEU A 31 -1.49 -3.97 21.20
N ALA A 32 -1.29 -5.16 21.78
CA ALA A 32 0.03 -5.61 22.22
C ALA A 32 1.00 -5.86 21.04
N ILE A 33 0.48 -6.17 19.84
CA ILE A 33 1.25 -6.38 18.61
C ILE A 33 1.50 -5.06 17.88
N ASN A 34 0.45 -4.26 17.70
CA ASN A 34 0.51 -2.97 17.02
C ASN A 34 -0.29 -1.92 17.83
N PRO A 35 0.39 -1.02 18.56
CA PRO A 35 -0.27 0.00 19.37
C PRO A 35 -1.00 1.07 18.53
N LEU A 36 -0.69 1.18 17.23
CA LEU A 36 -1.40 2.06 16.29
C LEU A 36 -2.66 1.43 15.71
N HIS A 37 -3.05 0.22 16.16
CA HIS A 37 -4.34 -0.43 15.86
C HIS A 37 -4.74 -0.38 14.38
N CYS A 38 -3.76 -0.57 13.48
CA CYS A 38 -3.95 -0.45 12.05
C CYS A 38 -3.67 -1.77 11.32
N VAL A 39 -4.32 -1.95 10.18
CA VAL A 39 -4.08 -3.07 9.27
C VAL A 39 -3.65 -2.54 7.90
N PRO A 40 -2.79 -3.27 7.17
CA PRO A 40 -2.18 -4.55 7.54
C PRO A 40 -1.07 -4.42 8.60
N THR A 41 -0.88 -5.49 9.38
CA THR A 41 0.24 -5.70 10.31
C THR A 41 0.83 -7.09 10.04
N LEU A 42 2.15 -7.16 9.85
CA LEU A 42 2.95 -8.37 9.71
C LEU A 42 3.47 -8.79 11.10
N VAL A 43 3.48 -10.09 11.35
CA VAL A 43 4.12 -10.72 12.51
C VAL A 43 4.98 -11.88 11.99
N GLU A 44 6.28 -11.83 12.24
CA GLU A 44 7.24 -12.89 11.92
C GLU A 44 7.28 -13.95 13.04
N SER A 45 7.81 -15.13 12.73
CA SER A 45 7.92 -16.24 13.69
C SER A 45 8.87 -15.94 14.85
N ASP A 46 9.81 -15.01 14.67
CA ASP A 46 10.74 -14.55 15.71
C ASP A 46 10.16 -13.45 16.60
N GLY A 47 8.91 -13.05 16.36
CA GLY A 47 8.22 -12.00 17.10
C GLY A 47 8.45 -10.59 16.56
N PHE A 48 9.18 -10.40 15.46
CA PHE A 48 9.24 -9.10 14.79
C PHE A 48 7.88 -8.70 14.25
N THR A 49 7.46 -7.45 14.53
CA THR A 49 6.19 -6.90 14.05
C THR A 49 6.43 -5.67 13.20
N LEU A 50 5.65 -5.53 12.13
CA LEU A 50 5.76 -4.42 11.19
C LEU A 50 4.38 -4.01 10.66
N TRP A 51 4.09 -2.72 10.66
CA TRP A 51 2.90 -2.15 10.02
C TRP A 51 3.32 -1.14 8.95
N GLU A 52 2.34 -0.52 8.28
CA GLU A 52 2.50 0.23 7.02
C GLU A 52 2.65 -0.65 5.79
N SER A 53 1.58 -0.76 5.00
CA SER A 53 1.49 -1.70 3.88
C SER A 53 2.62 -1.58 2.85
N ARG A 54 3.10 -0.37 2.56
CA ARG A 54 4.18 -0.13 1.58
C ARG A 54 5.54 -0.53 2.12
N VAL A 55 5.77 -0.33 3.41
CA VAL A 55 6.99 -0.77 4.12
C VAL A 55 7.01 -2.29 4.26
N ILE A 56 5.87 -2.91 4.57
CA ILE A 56 5.74 -4.38 4.56
C ILE A 56 6.07 -4.94 3.17
N CYS A 57 5.57 -4.33 2.09
CA CYS A 57 5.87 -4.80 0.73
C CYS A 57 7.38 -4.79 0.45
N SER A 58 8.07 -3.67 0.68
CA SER A 58 9.52 -3.58 0.45
C SER A 58 10.29 -4.55 1.35
N TYR A 59 9.89 -4.68 2.62
CA TYR A 59 10.50 -5.61 3.56
C TYR A 59 10.38 -7.07 3.09
N LEU A 60 9.20 -7.50 2.65
CA LEU A 60 8.97 -8.87 2.17
C LEU A 60 9.77 -9.16 0.89
N ILE A 61 9.84 -8.20 -0.03
CA ILE A 61 10.63 -8.33 -1.27
C ILE A 61 12.10 -8.49 -0.90
N GLU A 62 12.65 -7.57 -0.10
CA GLU A 62 14.07 -7.59 0.26
C GLU A 62 14.47 -8.80 1.11
N SER A 63 13.57 -9.31 1.97
CA SER A 63 13.86 -10.46 2.83
C SER A 63 13.86 -11.78 2.07
N ARG A 64 13.07 -11.91 0.99
CA ARG A 64 12.94 -13.16 0.21
C ARG A 64 13.74 -13.16 -1.08
N ASP A 65 13.80 -12.03 -1.76
CA ASP A 65 14.49 -11.85 -3.03
C ASP A 65 15.24 -10.51 -3.04
N PRO A 66 16.42 -10.43 -2.39
CA PRO A 66 17.18 -9.19 -2.27
C PRO A 66 17.61 -8.55 -3.60
N ASP A 67 17.59 -9.32 -4.69
CA ASP A 67 17.98 -8.88 -6.03
C ASP A 67 16.76 -8.80 -6.97
N SER A 68 15.54 -8.79 -6.41
CA SER A 68 14.29 -8.72 -7.15
C SER A 68 14.20 -7.49 -8.03
N ALA A 69 13.68 -7.68 -9.24
CA ALA A 69 13.31 -6.58 -10.12
C ALA A 69 12.14 -5.73 -9.55
N LEU A 70 11.36 -6.26 -8.61
CA LEU A 70 10.26 -5.55 -7.96
C LEU A 70 10.74 -4.37 -7.10
N TYR A 71 11.91 -4.50 -6.46
CA TYR A 71 12.47 -3.45 -5.59
C TYR A 71 14.01 -3.41 -5.64
N PRO A 72 14.59 -3.03 -6.79
CA PRO A 72 16.03 -3.10 -7.05
C PRO A 72 16.86 -2.25 -6.10
N LYS A 73 18.12 -2.64 -5.89
CA LYS A 73 19.09 -1.89 -5.06
C LYS A 73 19.71 -0.68 -5.79
N ASP A 74 19.57 -0.59 -7.12
CA ASP A 74 20.02 0.59 -7.86
C ASP A 74 19.30 1.84 -7.31
N LEU A 75 20.09 2.80 -6.85
CA LEU A 75 19.58 3.97 -6.13
C LEU A 75 18.55 4.76 -6.96
N LYS A 76 18.79 4.92 -8.27
CA LYS A 76 17.93 5.72 -9.13
C LYS A 76 16.62 4.99 -9.41
N LYS A 77 16.67 3.69 -9.73
CA LYS A 77 15.48 2.86 -9.94
C LYS A 77 14.63 2.80 -8.67
N ARG A 78 15.27 2.58 -7.52
CA ARG A 78 14.60 2.57 -6.22
C ARG A 78 13.93 3.89 -5.89
N ALA A 79 14.62 5.02 -6.10
CA ALA A 79 14.05 6.34 -5.86
C ALA A 79 12.78 6.61 -6.70
N ILE A 80 12.71 6.06 -7.91
CA ILE A 80 11.51 6.16 -8.77
C ILE A 80 10.35 5.34 -8.19
N ILE A 81 10.61 4.13 -7.70
CA ILE A 81 9.61 3.28 -7.05
C ILE A 81 9.13 3.93 -5.75
N ASP A 82 10.05 4.41 -4.91
CA ASP A 82 9.73 5.09 -3.65
C ASP A 82 8.88 6.34 -3.92
N ARG A 83 9.22 7.13 -4.94
CA ARG A 83 8.37 8.25 -5.38
C ARG A 83 6.95 7.79 -5.69
N CYS A 84 6.77 6.68 -6.41
CA CYS A 84 5.43 6.14 -6.72
C CYS A 84 4.71 5.65 -5.45
N LEU A 85 5.40 4.96 -4.53
CA LEU A 85 4.84 4.52 -3.24
C LEU A 85 4.40 5.71 -2.37
N HIS A 86 5.20 6.78 -2.33
CA HIS A 86 4.88 8.00 -1.60
C HIS A 86 3.76 8.81 -2.26
N PHE A 87 3.73 8.88 -3.59
CA PHE A 87 2.60 9.48 -4.33
C PHE A 87 1.30 8.73 -4.05
N ASP A 88 1.35 7.40 -4.09
CA ASP A 88 0.23 6.54 -3.78
C ASP A 88 -0.27 6.78 -2.34
N LEU A 89 0.61 6.74 -1.33
CA LEU A 89 0.24 6.98 0.07
C LEU A 89 -0.34 8.39 0.33
N GLY A 90 0.40 9.42 -0.10
CA GLY A 90 0.13 10.80 0.30
C GLY A 90 -0.87 11.54 -0.58
N THR A 91 -1.05 11.08 -1.82
CA THR A 91 -1.83 11.81 -2.83
C THR A 91 -2.99 10.96 -3.34
N LEU A 92 -2.70 9.85 -4.02
CA LEU A 92 -3.73 9.04 -4.69
C LEU A 92 -4.66 8.34 -3.70
N TYR A 93 -4.11 7.50 -2.83
CA TYR A 93 -4.89 6.78 -1.83
C TYR A 93 -5.63 7.74 -0.90
N ARG A 94 -5.01 8.87 -0.54
CA ARG A 94 -5.66 9.85 0.33
C ARG A 94 -6.92 10.43 -0.30
N ALA A 95 -6.83 10.92 -1.54
CA ALA A 95 -7.98 11.47 -2.25
C ALA A 95 -9.07 10.42 -2.50
N LEU A 96 -8.67 9.19 -2.83
CA LEU A 96 -9.60 8.08 -3.01
C LEU A 96 -10.30 7.70 -1.71
N ALA A 97 -9.55 7.50 -0.63
CA ALA A 97 -10.07 7.10 0.68
C ALA A 97 -11.06 8.14 1.23
N ASP A 98 -10.78 9.42 1.04
CA ASP A 98 -11.63 10.52 1.49
C ASP A 98 -13.05 10.45 0.88
N VAL A 99 -13.20 9.90 -0.34
CA VAL A 99 -14.49 9.67 -1.02
C VAL A 99 -15.06 8.29 -0.69
N VAL A 100 -14.24 7.24 -0.79
CA VAL A 100 -14.67 5.85 -0.59
C VAL A 100 -15.16 5.60 0.83
N TYR A 101 -14.51 6.18 1.84
CA TYR A 101 -14.96 6.05 3.22
C TYR A 101 -16.30 6.77 3.47
N ASP A 102 -16.57 7.89 2.82
CA ASP A 102 -17.87 8.54 2.93
C ASP A 102 -18.99 7.64 2.35
N ILE A 103 -18.73 6.96 1.23
CA ILE A 103 -19.65 5.95 0.68
C ILE A 103 -19.84 4.80 1.67
N LEU A 104 -18.75 4.28 2.23
CA LEU A 104 -18.78 3.11 3.10
C LEU A 104 -19.53 3.38 4.42
N PHE A 105 -19.33 4.56 5.03
CA PHE A 105 -19.90 4.90 6.35
C PHE A 105 -21.24 5.62 6.27
N PHE A 106 -21.51 6.36 5.20
CA PHE A 106 -22.73 7.18 5.06
C PHE A 106 -23.59 6.79 3.86
N GLY A 107 -23.18 5.79 3.07
CA GLY A 107 -23.93 5.26 1.93
C GLY A 107 -23.92 6.13 0.68
N LYS A 108 -23.17 7.24 0.66
CA LYS A 108 -23.12 8.18 -0.47
C LYS A 108 -21.78 8.93 -0.52
N PRO A 109 -21.32 9.34 -1.72
CA PRO A 109 -20.11 10.14 -1.84
C PRO A 109 -20.33 11.56 -1.30
N ASN A 110 -19.27 12.14 -0.75
CA ASN A 110 -19.26 13.56 -0.44
C ASN A 110 -18.81 14.36 -1.67
N LEU A 111 -19.78 15.06 -2.27
CA LEU A 111 -19.58 15.80 -3.50
C LEU A 111 -18.56 16.94 -3.36
N THR A 112 -18.27 17.44 -2.16
CA THR A 112 -17.26 18.48 -1.96
C THR A 112 -15.83 17.95 -2.06
N LYS A 113 -15.64 16.63 -1.91
CA LYS A 113 -14.33 15.96 -2.00
C LYS A 113 -14.06 15.39 -3.40
N LEU A 114 -15.10 15.17 -4.22
CA LEU A 114 -14.96 14.63 -5.57
C LEU A 114 -14.00 15.44 -6.47
N PRO A 115 -14.03 16.79 -6.51
CA PRO A 115 -13.12 17.54 -7.36
C PRO A 115 -11.65 17.27 -7.07
N ARG A 116 -11.29 17.01 -5.81
CA ARG A 116 -9.91 16.67 -5.43
C ARG A 116 -9.52 15.28 -5.94
N LEU A 117 -10.44 14.32 -5.91
CA LEU A 117 -10.18 12.99 -6.48
C LEU A 117 -9.99 13.10 -8.00
N GLU A 118 -10.86 13.82 -8.70
CA GLU A 118 -10.75 14.06 -10.15
C GLU A 118 -9.42 14.75 -10.50
N GLU A 119 -9.02 15.78 -9.76
CA GLU A 119 -7.73 16.47 -9.94
C GLU A 119 -6.55 15.50 -9.79
N VAL A 120 -6.57 14.64 -8.77
CA VAL A 120 -5.48 13.68 -8.51
C VAL A 120 -5.43 12.57 -9.56
N LEU A 121 -6.59 12.12 -10.05
CA LEU A 121 -6.66 11.16 -11.16
C LEU A 121 -6.12 11.78 -12.44
N GLN A 122 -6.48 13.03 -12.75
CA GLN A 122 -5.94 13.74 -13.91
C GLN A 122 -4.43 13.96 -13.77
N LEU A 123 -3.94 14.32 -12.58
CA LEU A 123 -2.50 14.46 -12.31
C LEU A 123 -1.76 13.13 -12.53
N MET A 124 -2.38 12.01 -12.15
CA MET A 124 -1.85 10.68 -12.42
C MET A 124 -1.79 10.47 -13.95
N GLU A 125 -2.90 10.61 -14.66
CA GLU A 125 -2.94 10.43 -16.11
C GLU A 125 -1.92 11.31 -16.84
N ASP A 126 -1.91 12.62 -16.59
CA ASP A 126 -1.02 13.58 -17.25
C ASP A 126 0.46 13.40 -16.86
N GLY A 127 0.70 13.05 -15.60
CA GLY A 127 2.03 12.86 -15.05
C GLY A 127 2.67 11.57 -15.56
N PHE A 128 1.90 10.49 -15.59
CA PHE A 128 2.37 9.18 -16.03
C PHE A 128 2.33 9.02 -17.55
N ALA A 129 1.51 9.77 -18.29
CA ALA A 129 1.56 9.81 -19.76
C ALA A 129 2.93 10.26 -20.33
N LYS A 130 3.77 10.87 -19.50
CA LYS A 130 5.14 11.28 -19.86
C LYS A 130 6.18 10.17 -19.63
N ILE A 131 5.78 9.06 -19.01
CA ILE A 131 6.63 7.88 -18.82
C ILE A 131 6.35 6.94 -19.98
N ASP A 132 7.38 6.69 -20.80
CA ASP A 132 7.32 5.73 -21.91
C ASP A 132 7.45 4.30 -21.37
N SER A 133 6.38 3.83 -20.71
CA SER A 133 6.29 2.50 -20.11
C SER A 133 4.84 2.16 -19.74
N ASP A 134 4.52 0.87 -19.77
CA ASP A 134 3.26 0.33 -19.25
C ASP A 134 3.17 0.36 -17.71
N TYR A 135 4.26 0.69 -17.02
CA TYR A 135 4.38 0.64 -15.55
C TYR A 135 4.64 2.02 -14.95
N LEU A 136 4.01 2.30 -13.80
CA LEU A 136 4.11 3.61 -13.11
C LEU A 136 5.56 3.99 -12.75
N ALA A 137 6.39 3.01 -12.41
CA ALA A 137 7.80 3.24 -12.09
C ALA A 137 8.72 3.22 -13.34
N GLY A 138 8.15 3.06 -14.54
CA GLY A 138 8.91 2.82 -15.76
C GLY A 138 9.46 1.39 -15.85
N GLY A 139 10.31 1.15 -16.85
CA GLY A 139 10.99 -0.13 -17.05
C GLY A 139 10.14 -1.19 -17.74
N ASP A 140 10.61 -2.44 -17.68
CA ASP A 140 10.12 -3.57 -18.48
C ASP A 140 9.17 -4.51 -17.71
N GLY A 141 8.79 -4.15 -16.47
CA GLY A 141 8.00 -5.04 -15.62
C GLY A 141 7.37 -4.34 -14.42
N PRO A 142 6.44 -5.03 -13.72
CA PRO A 142 5.81 -4.50 -12.51
C PRO A 142 6.85 -4.32 -11.40
N THR A 143 6.58 -3.35 -10.52
CA THR A 143 7.35 -3.05 -9.30
C THR A 143 6.42 -2.89 -8.12
#